data_AF-A0AAU0VND1-F1
#
_entry.id   AF-A0AAU0VND1-F1
#
_cell.length_a   1.000
_cell.length_b   1.000
_cell.length_c   1.000
_cell.angle_alpha   90.00
_cell.angle_beta   90.00
_cell.angle_gamma   90.00
#
_symmetry.space_group_name_H-M   'P 1'
#
loop_
_entity.id
_entity.type
_entity.pdbx_description
1 polymer ?
#
loop_
_entity_poly.entity_id
_entity_poly.type
_entity_poly.pdbx_seq_one_letter_code
_entity_poly.pdbx_strand_id
1 'polypeptide(L)'
;MPGPDDSRVKAYRKQAGDGTLPPVLLWWVSGLDCHLILDGHARLAAAVAESVEPPLLQLHRTMAGEDRAARIDDAVDSYERELARFAGLRTLHGPTLPDGAATAGPQLVRRLHEMDTATRLTWARPLPGGEERWRRIAKDVTCGRDVSRGRWPRY
;
A
#
# COMPACT_ATOMS: atom_id res chain seq x y z
N MET A 1 -14.25 -1.21 -19.52
CA MET A 1 -13.36 -0.16 -20.06
C MET A 1 -14.14 0.68 -21.06
N PRO A 2 -13.96 2.02 -21.09
CA PRO A 2 -14.61 2.87 -22.08
C PRO A 2 -14.15 2.50 -23.50
N GLY A 3 -15.04 2.70 -24.47
CA GLY A 3 -14.75 2.40 -25.88
C GLY A 3 -13.77 3.41 -26.50
N PRO A 4 -13.12 3.04 -27.62
CA PRO A 4 -12.15 3.92 -28.30
C PRO A 4 -12.78 5.21 -28.84
N ASP A 5 -14.09 5.21 -29.07
CA ASP A 5 -14.84 6.37 -29.58
C ASP A 5 -15.33 7.34 -28.52
N ASP A 6 -15.16 7.02 -27.24
CA ASP A 6 -15.53 7.88 -26.11
C ASP A 6 -14.80 9.22 -26.20
N SER A 7 -15.53 10.32 -26.05
CA SER A 7 -14.98 11.68 -26.17
C SER A 7 -13.87 11.97 -25.16
N ARG A 8 -13.93 11.37 -23.96
CA ARG A 8 -12.87 11.49 -22.95
C ARG A 8 -11.63 10.75 -23.40
N VAL A 9 -11.77 9.56 -23.99
CA VAL A 9 -10.62 8.80 -24.52
C VAL A 9 -9.94 9.59 -25.63
N LYS A 10 -10.69 10.15 -26.59
CA LYS A 10 -10.13 10.99 -27.67
C LYS A 10 -9.34 12.20 -27.13
N ALA A 11 -9.88 12.90 -26.13
CA ALA A 11 -9.18 14.01 -25.49
C ALA A 11 -7.88 13.55 -24.79
N TYR A 12 -7.92 12.43 -24.07
CA TYR A 12 -6.76 11.89 -23.38
C TYR A 12 -5.71 11.29 -24.32
N ARG A 13 -6.08 10.79 -25.50
CA ARG A 13 -5.12 10.29 -26.51
C ARG A 13 -4.19 11.41 -26.97
N LYS A 14 -4.72 12.62 -27.19
CA LYS A 14 -3.90 13.79 -27.46
C LYS A 14 -2.92 14.07 -26.32
N GLN A 15 -3.39 14.08 -25.08
CA GLN A 15 -2.53 14.30 -23.92
C GLN A 15 -1.47 13.21 -23.74
N ALA A 16 -1.80 11.96 -24.07
CA ALA A 16 -0.87 10.84 -24.04
C ALA A 16 0.25 11.01 -25.07
N GLY A 17 -0.07 11.38 -26.32
CA GLY A 17 0.92 11.70 -27.34
C GLY A 17 1.79 12.91 -26.98
N ASP A 18 1.22 13.91 -26.31
CA ASP A 18 1.93 15.11 -25.84
C ASP A 18 2.72 14.88 -24.52
N GLY A 19 2.64 13.69 -23.91
CA GLY A 19 3.31 13.37 -22.64
C GLY A 19 2.73 14.11 -21.41
N THR A 20 1.50 14.61 -21.50
CA THR A 20 0.83 15.42 -20.46
C THR A 20 -0.32 14.69 -19.77
N LEU A 21 -0.44 13.38 -20.00
CA LEU A 21 -1.51 12.56 -19.45
C LEU A 21 -1.48 12.56 -17.91
N PRO A 22 -2.59 12.89 -17.21
CA PRO A 22 -2.64 12.80 -15.75
C PRO A 22 -2.60 11.33 -15.26
N PRO A 23 -2.11 11.04 -14.03
CA PRO A 23 -1.81 9.67 -13.60
C PRO A 23 -3.03 8.81 -13.28
N VAL A 24 -3.03 7.53 -13.71
CA VAL A 24 -4.09 6.57 -13.36
C VAL A 24 -4.00 6.21 -11.88
N LEU A 25 -5.13 6.27 -11.16
CA LEU A 25 -5.17 6.04 -9.72
C LEU A 25 -5.38 4.55 -9.43
N LEU A 26 -4.41 3.95 -8.76
CA LEU A 26 -4.39 2.52 -8.45
C LEU A 26 -4.52 2.25 -6.95
N TRP A 27 -5.11 1.12 -6.60
CA TRP A 27 -5.14 0.61 -5.23
C TRP A 27 -4.86 -0.89 -5.20
N TRP A 28 -3.83 -1.30 -4.47
CA TRP A 28 -3.53 -2.72 -4.27
C TRP A 28 -4.58 -3.38 -3.38
N VAL A 29 -5.18 -4.47 -3.86
CA VAL A 29 -6.13 -5.29 -3.11
C VAL A 29 -5.56 -6.67 -2.89
N SER A 30 -5.07 -6.91 -1.67
CA SER A 30 -4.38 -8.17 -1.34
C SER A 30 -5.24 -9.42 -1.51
N GLY A 31 -6.56 -9.34 -1.29
CA GLY A 31 -7.46 -10.47 -1.50
C GLY A 31 -7.66 -10.86 -2.97
N LEU A 32 -7.29 -9.98 -3.91
CA LEU A 32 -7.34 -10.22 -5.35
C LEU A 32 -5.94 -10.38 -5.96
N ASP A 33 -4.89 -10.21 -5.16
CA ASP A 33 -3.48 -10.16 -5.59
C ASP A 33 -3.26 -9.25 -6.83
N CYS A 34 -3.96 -8.12 -6.87
CA CYS A 34 -3.92 -7.21 -8.01
C CYS A 34 -4.24 -5.75 -7.64
N HIS A 35 -3.89 -4.84 -8.54
CA HIS A 35 -4.31 -3.43 -8.46
C HIS A 35 -5.71 -3.23 -9.05
N LEU A 36 -6.54 -2.49 -8.31
CA LEU A 36 -7.78 -1.93 -8.83
C LEU A 36 -7.54 -0.52 -9.34
N ILE A 37 -8.15 -0.20 -10.48
CA ILE A 37 -8.21 1.17 -10.99
C ILE A 37 -9.38 1.87 -10.29
N LEU A 38 -9.08 2.86 -9.46
CA LEU A 38 -10.10 3.66 -8.78
C LEU A 38 -10.62 4.77 -9.69
N ASP A 39 -9.70 5.41 -10.42
CA ASP A 39 -10.01 6.45 -11.37
C ASP A 39 -8.98 6.45 -12.52
N GLY A 40 -9.39 6.93 -13.69
CA GLY A 40 -8.51 7.03 -14.85
C GLY A 40 -8.70 5.95 -15.92
N HIS A 41 -9.81 5.22 -15.93
CA HIS A 41 -10.12 4.22 -16.97
C HIS A 41 -10.01 4.78 -18.41
N ALA A 42 -10.49 6.00 -18.66
CA ALA A 42 -10.36 6.65 -19.97
C ALA A 42 -8.91 7.06 -20.30
N ARG A 43 -8.11 7.37 -19.28
CA ARG A 43 -6.69 7.72 -19.42
C ARG A 43 -5.86 6.47 -19.72
N LEU A 44 -6.15 5.36 -19.05
CA LEU A 44 -5.58 4.06 -19.38
C LEU A 44 -5.95 3.62 -20.81
N ALA A 45 -7.23 3.74 -21.18
CA ALA A 45 -7.68 3.41 -22.54
C ALA A 45 -6.97 4.26 -23.60
N ALA A 46 -6.78 5.55 -23.33
CA ALA A 46 -6.02 6.45 -24.21
C ALA A 46 -4.55 6.06 -24.33
N ALA A 47 -3.88 5.78 -23.20
CA ALA A 47 -2.48 5.36 -23.20
C ALA A 47 -2.26 4.04 -23.95
N VAL A 48 -3.15 3.06 -23.78
CA VAL A 48 -3.15 1.80 -24.54
C VAL A 48 -3.33 2.06 -26.03
N ALA A 49 -4.27 2.93 -26.42
CA ALA A 49 -4.52 3.26 -27.83
C ALA A 49 -3.33 3.96 -28.51
N GLU A 50 -2.56 4.76 -27.74
CA GLU A 50 -1.33 5.41 -28.21
C GLU A 50 -0.07 4.55 -27.98
N SER A 51 -0.21 3.34 -27.43
CA SER A 51 0.91 2.45 -27.09
C SER A 51 1.98 3.11 -26.20
N VAL A 52 1.55 3.93 -25.24
CA VAL A 52 2.43 4.59 -24.27
C VAL A 52 2.15 4.09 -22.85
N GLU A 53 3.16 4.13 -21.99
CA GLU A 53 2.99 3.85 -20.57
C GLU A 53 2.33 5.05 -19.88
N PRO A 54 1.15 4.89 -19.26
CA PRO A 54 0.54 5.97 -18.51
C PRO A 54 1.31 6.20 -17.20
N PRO A 55 1.42 7.45 -16.73
CA PRO A 55 1.87 7.67 -15.36
C PRO A 55 0.87 7.04 -14.38
N LEU A 56 1.39 6.42 -13.32
CA LEU A 56 0.61 5.70 -12.32
C LEU A 56 0.75 6.37 -10.95
N LEU A 57 -0.35 6.50 -10.22
CA LEU A 57 -0.36 6.93 -8.83
C LEU A 57 -1.00 5.83 -7.99
N GLN A 58 -0.20 5.19 -7.15
CA GLN A 58 -0.68 4.12 -6.27
C GLN A 58 -1.03 4.65 -4.89
N LEU A 59 -2.23 4.30 -4.41
CA LEU A 59 -2.65 4.51 -3.03
C LEU A 59 -2.19 3.34 -2.17
N HIS A 60 -1.49 3.69 -1.10
CA HIS A 60 -1.11 2.77 -0.04
C HIS A 60 -1.75 3.22 1.26
N ARG A 61 -2.19 2.25 2.06
CA ARG A 61 -2.62 2.55 3.42
C ARG A 61 -1.38 2.83 4.27
N THR A 62 -1.34 4.00 4.89
CA THR A 62 -0.33 4.31 5.90
C THR A 62 -0.56 3.47 7.15
N MET A 63 0.52 3.03 7.79
CA MET A 63 0.42 2.38 9.10
C MET A 63 -0.10 3.39 10.13
N ALA A 64 -0.86 2.94 11.13
CA ALA A 64 -1.04 3.76 12.33
C ALA A 64 0.35 4.06 12.93
N GLY A 65 0.54 5.28 13.44
CA GLY A 65 1.84 5.70 13.98
C GLY A 65 2.35 4.76 15.08
N GLU A 66 1.44 4.29 15.94
CA GLU A 66 1.72 3.34 17.03
C GLU A 66 2.20 1.99 16.51
N ASP A 67 1.55 1.43 15.48
CA ASP A 67 2.01 0.18 14.82
C ASP A 67 3.41 0.33 14.21
N ARG A 68 3.78 1.55 13.79
CA ARG A 68 5.09 1.83 13.20
C ARG A 68 6.16 1.90 14.27
N ALA A 69 5.91 2.63 15.34
CA ALA A 69 6.82 2.72 16.48
C ALA A 69 7.14 1.33 17.04
N ALA A 70 6.11 0.54 17.38
CA ALA A 70 6.30 -0.80 17.94
C ALA A 70 7.14 -1.72 17.02
N ARG A 71 6.94 -1.62 15.70
CA ARG A 71 7.66 -2.44 14.73
C ARG A 71 9.10 -1.96 14.48
N ILE A 72 9.37 -0.68 14.69
CA ILE A 72 10.75 -0.13 14.69
C ILE A 72 11.46 -0.64 15.93
N ASP A 73 10.81 -0.55 17.10
CA ASP A 73 11.34 -1.04 18.36
C ASP A 73 11.69 -2.53 18.25
N ASP A 74 10.78 -3.37 17.71
CA ASP A 74 11.04 -4.79 17.45
C ASP A 74 12.28 -5.02 16.55
N ALA A 75 12.48 -4.17 15.54
CA ALA A 75 13.60 -4.27 14.60
C ALA A 75 14.93 -3.89 15.29
N VAL A 76 14.93 -2.82 16.08
CA VAL A 76 16.07 -2.35 16.88
C VAL A 76 16.43 -3.40 17.94
N ASP A 77 15.46 -3.88 18.69
CA ASP A 77 15.60 -4.95 19.68
C ASP A 77 16.23 -6.21 19.07
N SER A 78 15.79 -6.59 17.87
CA SER A 78 16.37 -7.73 17.14
C SER A 78 17.82 -7.48 16.74
N TYR A 79 18.17 -6.25 16.37
CA TYR A 79 19.53 -5.86 16.01
C TYR A 79 20.45 -5.85 17.25
N GLU A 80 20.00 -5.29 18.36
CA GLU A 80 20.74 -5.27 19.62
C GLU A 80 21.01 -6.68 20.16
N ARG A 81 20.01 -7.58 20.06
CA ARG A 81 20.21 -9.00 20.41
C ARG A 81 21.30 -9.66 19.56
N GLU A 82 21.35 -9.39 18.26
CA GLU A 82 22.40 -9.91 17.40
C GLU A 82 23.76 -9.28 17.72
N LEU A 83 23.85 -7.98 18.00
CA LEU A 83 25.10 -7.35 18.45
C LEU A 83 25.63 -8.01 19.74
N ALA A 84 24.77 -8.21 20.73
CA ALA A 84 25.15 -8.87 21.98
C ALA A 84 25.62 -10.30 21.74
N ARG A 85 24.97 -11.04 20.84
CA ARG A 85 25.37 -12.39 20.44
C ARG A 85 26.75 -12.40 19.78
N PHE A 86 27.02 -11.50 18.83
CA PHE A 86 28.33 -11.39 18.20
C PHE A 86 29.42 -10.95 19.18
N ALA A 87 29.12 -10.04 20.09
CA ALA A 87 30.04 -9.65 21.16
C ALA A 87 30.42 -10.84 22.04
N GLY A 88 29.44 -11.63 22.49
CA GLY A 88 29.69 -12.84 23.27
C GLY A 88 30.53 -13.88 22.51
N LEU A 89 30.24 -14.10 21.22
CA LEU A 89 31.03 -14.98 20.38
C LEU A 89 32.48 -14.47 20.23
N ARG A 90 32.69 -13.17 20.04
CA ARG A 90 34.04 -12.56 19.97
C ARG A 90 34.82 -12.71 21.26
N THR A 91 34.16 -12.61 22.41
CA THR A 91 34.81 -12.91 23.71
C THR A 91 35.31 -14.35 23.78
N LEU A 92 34.55 -15.31 23.21
CA LEU A 92 34.88 -16.74 23.26
C LEU A 92 35.91 -17.17 22.20
N HIS A 93 35.83 -16.62 20.98
CA HIS A 93 36.60 -17.09 19.83
C HIS A 93 37.62 -16.08 19.29
N GLY A 94 37.71 -14.90 19.91
CA GLY A 94 38.68 -13.88 19.58
C GLY A 94 38.30 -12.99 18.38
N PRO A 95 39.27 -12.20 17.88
CA PRO A 95 39.02 -11.12 16.93
C PRO A 95 38.80 -11.59 15.48
N THR A 96 38.95 -12.89 15.20
CA THR A 96 38.66 -13.51 13.89
C THR A 96 37.18 -13.52 13.56
N LEU A 97 36.31 -13.38 14.56
CA LEU A 97 34.88 -13.26 14.32
C LEU A 97 34.51 -11.89 13.77
N PRO A 98 33.60 -11.84 12.78
CA PRO A 98 33.11 -10.59 12.20
C PRO A 98 32.54 -9.64 13.25
N ASP A 99 32.62 -8.35 12.95
CA ASP A 99 31.87 -7.35 13.70
C ASP A 99 30.36 -7.60 13.52
N GLY A 100 29.63 -7.61 14.65
CA GLY A 100 28.19 -7.81 14.65
C GLY A 100 27.47 -6.71 13.89
N ALA A 101 27.97 -5.47 13.93
CA ALA A 101 27.36 -4.36 13.19
C ALA A 101 27.49 -4.54 11.67
N ALA A 102 28.67 -4.97 11.20
CA ALA A 102 28.89 -5.28 9.79
C ALA A 102 28.00 -6.43 9.28
N THR A 103 27.62 -7.36 10.18
CA THR A 103 26.81 -8.53 9.82
C THR A 103 25.31 -8.27 9.93
N ALA A 104 24.85 -7.64 11.01
CA ALA A 104 23.43 -7.43 11.32
C ALA A 104 22.88 -6.09 10.79
N GLY A 105 23.74 -5.09 10.58
CA GLY A 105 23.36 -3.75 10.11
C GLY A 105 22.59 -3.75 8.78
N PRO A 106 23.03 -4.49 7.74
CA PRO A 106 22.29 -4.57 6.48
C PRO A 106 20.87 -5.12 6.64
N GLN A 107 20.64 -6.05 7.58
CA GLN A 107 19.31 -6.60 7.84
C GLN A 107 18.40 -5.59 8.52
N LEU A 108 18.93 -4.82 9.48
CA LEU A 108 18.18 -3.72 10.11
C LEU A 108 17.76 -2.68 9.07
N VAL A 109 18.70 -2.21 8.24
CA VAL A 109 18.42 -1.25 7.17
C VAL A 109 17.34 -1.78 6.23
N ARG A 110 17.44 -3.05 5.82
CA ARG A 110 16.44 -3.66 4.94
C ARG A 110 15.06 -3.69 5.58
N ARG A 111 14.94 -4.10 6.84
CA ARG A 111 13.66 -4.14 7.56
C ARG A 111 13.04 -2.75 7.70
N LEU A 112 13.83 -1.74 8.05
CA LEU A 112 13.36 -0.36 8.16
C LEU A 112 12.89 0.17 6.79
N HIS A 113 13.64 -0.10 5.72
CA HIS A 113 13.25 0.29 4.37
C HIS A 113 11.98 -0.44 3.91
N GLU A 114 11.86 -1.74 4.16
CA GLU A 114 10.65 -2.51 3.86
C GLU A 114 9.43 -1.94 4.60
N MET A 115 9.58 -1.41 5.82
CA MET A 115 8.46 -0.79 6.54
C MET A 115 7.96 0.50 5.89
N ASP A 116 8.85 1.21 5.20
CA ASP A 116 8.53 2.45 4.48
C ASP A 116 7.95 2.18 3.09
N THR A 117 8.36 1.08 2.45
CA THR A 117 7.93 0.74 1.09
C THR A 117 6.91 -0.39 1.01
N ALA A 118 6.62 -1.09 2.10
CA ALA A 118 5.70 -2.22 2.09
C ALA A 118 4.27 -1.77 1.77
N THR A 119 3.75 -2.33 0.67
CA THR A 119 2.32 -2.25 0.36
C THR A 119 1.57 -3.14 1.33
N ARG A 120 0.90 -2.54 2.33
CA ARG A 120 0.17 -3.32 3.32
C ARG A 120 -1.05 -4.01 2.74
N LEU A 121 -1.32 -5.19 3.29
CA LEU A 121 -2.55 -5.94 3.03
C LEU A 121 -3.77 -5.05 3.29
N THR A 122 -4.60 -4.95 2.26
CA THR A 122 -5.94 -4.38 2.31
C THR A 122 -6.81 -5.35 3.08
N TRP A 123 -6.92 -5.17 4.39
CA TRP A 123 -7.83 -5.98 5.17
C TRP A 123 -9.27 -5.55 4.88
N ALA A 124 -10.07 -6.47 4.35
CA ALA A 124 -11.51 -6.38 4.45
C ALA A 124 -11.88 -6.76 5.89
N ARG A 125 -12.33 -5.80 6.71
CA ARG A 125 -12.99 -6.17 7.96
C ARG A 125 -14.38 -6.66 7.61
N PRO A 126 -14.76 -7.90 7.95
CA PRO A 126 -16.10 -8.38 7.69
C PRO A 126 -17.08 -7.44 8.38
N LEU A 127 -18.03 -6.90 7.61
CA LEU A 127 -19.11 -6.09 8.16
C LEU A 127 -20.02 -7.02 8.97
N PRO A 128 -20.11 -6.88 10.31
CA PRO A 128 -20.97 -7.75 11.10
C PRO A 128 -22.42 -7.63 10.61
N GLY A 129 -23.08 -8.72 10.25
CA GLY A 129 -24.40 -8.68 9.58
C GLY A 129 -24.36 -8.80 8.05
N GLY A 130 -23.17 -8.97 7.46
CA GLY A 130 -22.99 -9.45 6.09
C GLY A 130 -23.63 -8.60 5.00
N GLU A 131 -24.04 -9.25 3.91
CA GLU A 131 -24.60 -8.63 2.72
C GLU A 131 -25.88 -7.82 3.02
N GLU A 132 -26.75 -8.33 3.89
CA GLU A 132 -28.01 -7.66 4.20
C GLU A 132 -27.75 -6.31 4.89
N ARG A 133 -26.81 -6.26 5.83
CA ARG A 133 -26.40 -5.02 6.47
C ARG A 133 -25.73 -4.08 5.46
N TRP A 134 -24.91 -4.61 4.57
CA TRP A 134 -24.29 -3.82 3.50
C TRP A 134 -25.36 -3.17 2.62
N ARG A 135 -26.33 -3.93 2.12
CA ARG A 135 -27.42 -3.42 1.26
C ARG A 135 -28.21 -2.31 1.96
N ARG A 136 -28.47 -2.45 3.26
CA ARG A 136 -29.16 -1.43 4.08
C ARG A 136 -28.35 -0.13 4.16
N ILE A 137 -27.07 -0.22 4.54
CA ILE A 137 -26.17 0.94 4.62
C ILE A 137 -26.05 1.63 3.25
N ALA A 138 -25.81 0.85 2.20
CA ALA A 138 -25.70 1.39 0.84
C ALA A 138 -26.98 2.14 0.46
N LYS A 139 -28.16 1.58 0.73
CA LYS A 139 -29.44 2.25 0.46
C LYS A 139 -29.58 3.55 1.26
N ASP A 140 -29.27 3.54 2.56
CA ASP A 140 -29.37 4.72 3.41
C ASP A 140 -28.44 5.86 2.93
N VAL A 141 -27.18 5.55 2.60
CA VAL A 141 -26.20 6.52 2.07
C VAL A 141 -26.65 7.07 0.71
N THR A 142 -27.09 6.20 -0.20
CA THR A 142 -27.45 6.60 -1.57
C THR A 142 -28.77 7.38 -1.61
N CYS A 143 -29.66 7.16 -0.64
CA CYS A 143 -30.93 7.88 -0.51
C CYS A 143 -30.83 9.16 0.35
N GLY A 144 -29.63 9.60 0.73
CA GLY A 144 -29.43 10.87 1.45
C GLY A 144 -29.91 10.87 2.91
N ARG A 145 -30.12 9.69 3.53
CA ARG A 145 -30.33 9.62 4.97
C ARG A 145 -28.97 9.70 5.65
N ASP A 146 -28.76 10.77 6.38
CA ASP A 146 -27.53 11.05 7.09
C ASP A 146 -27.16 9.89 8.04
N VAL A 147 -26.07 9.19 7.71
CA VAL A 147 -25.54 8.07 8.52
C VAL A 147 -24.77 8.59 9.75
N SER A 148 -24.69 9.92 9.94
CA SER A 148 -23.99 10.59 11.05
C SER A 148 -24.45 10.19 12.46
N ARG A 149 -25.57 9.47 12.63
CA ARG A 149 -26.03 8.95 13.94
C ARG A 149 -25.72 7.48 14.21
N GLY A 150 -25.19 6.73 13.25
CA GLY A 150 -24.73 5.37 13.48
C GLY A 150 -23.34 5.40 14.09
N ARG A 151 -23.23 5.31 15.42
CA ARG A 151 -21.96 5.12 16.13
C ARG A 151 -21.18 4.01 15.44
N TRP A 152 -20.10 4.36 14.74
CA TRP A 152 -19.15 3.37 14.22
C TRP A 152 -18.73 2.49 15.41
N PRO A 153 -18.81 1.16 15.31
CA PRO A 153 -18.38 0.31 16.39
C PRO A 153 -16.92 0.66 16.70
N ARG A 154 -16.68 1.19 17.91
CA ARG A 154 -15.34 1.28 18.46
C ARG A 154 -14.93 -0.16 18.75
N TYR A 155 -13.84 -0.57 18.14
CA TYR A 155 -13.08 -1.75 18.53
C TYR A 155 -11.82 -1.25 19.22
#